data_AF-A0AAV2HDF8-F1
#
_entry.id   AF-A0AAV2HDF8-F1
#
_cell.length_a   1.000
_cell.length_b   1.000
_cell.length_c   1.000
_cell.angle_alpha   90.00
_cell.angle_beta   90.00
_cell.angle_gamma   90.00
#
_symmetry.space_group_name_H-M   'P 1'
#
loop_
_entity.id
_entity.type
_entity.pdbx_description
1 polymer ?
#
loop_
_entity_poly.entity_id
_entity_poly.type
_entity_poly.pdbx_seq_one_letter_code
_entity_poly.pdbx_strand_id
1 'polypeptide(L)'
;MFAITPRLDDFGLLRFADELSNCWDRSPLLQAVGVDRESEVQNTDKEFRIRCDFRHYKPEEIKITSDNQRVTIHAKHEEKQDNHGFVSREICRVYKLPEDVDAKSVTSSLNSKGVLNIKASKLALEAPKDTPIPVQFAG
;
A
#
# COMPACT_ATOMS: atom_id res chain seq x y z
N MET A 1 31.67 -27.97 27.58
CA MET A 1 31.02 -26.65 27.48
C MET A 1 31.71 -25.93 26.33
N PHE A 2 31.15 -26.02 25.11
CA PHE A 2 31.75 -25.42 23.93
C PHE A 2 30.92 -24.20 23.54
N ALA A 3 31.46 -23.00 23.76
CA ALA A 3 30.88 -21.76 23.27
C ALA A 3 31.30 -21.61 21.80
N ILE A 4 30.33 -21.77 20.90
CA ILE A 4 30.51 -21.46 19.48
C ILE A 4 30.22 -19.97 19.35
N THR A 5 31.26 -19.14 19.32
CA THR A 5 31.09 -17.75 18.86
C THR A 5 30.90 -17.78 17.35
N PRO A 6 29.74 -17.34 16.81
CA PRO A 6 29.58 -17.27 15.36
C PRO A 6 30.58 -16.25 14.81
N ARG A 7 31.25 -16.66 13.74
CA ARG A 7 32.24 -15.85 13.01
C ARG A 7 31.44 -14.80 12.23
N LEU A 8 31.60 -13.52 12.59
CA LEU A 8 31.00 -12.41 11.84
C LEU A 8 31.66 -12.32 10.47
N ASP A 9 30.94 -12.74 9.44
CA ASP A 9 31.16 -12.39 8.05
C ASP A 9 30.34 -11.13 7.71
N ASP A 10 30.90 -10.26 6.85
CA ASP A 10 30.29 -8.96 6.47
C ASP A 10 28.90 -9.11 5.82
N PHE A 11 28.54 -10.30 5.35
CA PHE A 11 27.21 -10.64 4.86
C PHE A 11 26.18 -10.87 5.99
N GLY A 12 26.62 -11.24 7.18
CA GLY A 12 25.77 -11.44 8.36
C GLY A 12 25.28 -10.12 8.95
N LEU A 13 26.14 -9.11 9.04
CA LEU A 13 25.78 -7.79 9.59
C LEU A 13 24.68 -7.09 8.79
N LEU A 14 24.67 -7.23 7.47
CA LEU A 14 23.62 -6.68 6.61
C LEU A 14 22.27 -7.36 6.87
N ARG A 15 22.25 -8.68 7.07
CA ARG A 15 21.02 -9.39 7.42
C ARG A 15 20.49 -9.03 8.81
N PHE A 16 21.38 -8.88 9.78
CA PHE A 16 20.99 -8.45 11.13
C PHE A 16 20.51 -6.98 11.18
N ALA A 17 21.07 -6.10 10.35
CA ALA A 17 20.60 -4.73 10.21
C ALA A 17 19.20 -4.67 9.55
N ASP A 18 18.95 -5.50 8.54
CA ASP A 18 17.63 -5.63 7.91
C ASP A 18 16.57 -6.15 8.90
N GLU A 19 16.91 -7.16 9.71
CA GLU A 19 16.03 -7.75 10.74
C GLU A 19 15.56 -6.75 11.81
N LEU A 20 16.38 -5.73 12.14
CA LEU A 20 16.02 -4.71 13.13
C LEU A 20 15.30 -3.50 12.54
N SER A 21 15.36 -3.33 11.21
CA SER A 21 14.82 -2.15 10.54
C SER A 21 13.35 -2.32 10.10
N ASN A 22 12.97 -3.53 9.68
CA ASN A 22 11.69 -3.76 9.04
C ASN A 22 10.61 -4.23 10.02
N CYS A 23 9.45 -3.59 9.96
CA CYS A 23 8.34 -3.88 10.89
C CYS A 23 7.70 -5.26 10.68
N TRP A 24 7.80 -5.84 9.48
CA TRP A 24 7.27 -7.15 9.12
C TRP A 24 8.13 -8.34 9.61
N ASP A 25 9.39 -8.10 10.01
CA ASP A 25 10.28 -9.16 10.52
C ASP A 25 10.27 -9.25 12.06
N ARG A 26 9.48 -8.43 12.76
CA ARG A 26 9.35 -8.49 14.24
C ARG A 26 8.54 -9.72 14.68
N SER A 27 8.93 -10.31 15.82
CA SER A 27 8.27 -11.50 16.41
C SER A 27 6.72 -11.40 16.44
N PRO A 28 6.00 -12.41 15.89
CA PRO A 28 4.54 -12.42 15.83
C PRO A 28 3.82 -12.47 17.19
N LEU A 29 4.50 -12.79 18.29
CA LEU A 29 3.91 -12.85 19.63
C LEU A 29 3.40 -11.46 20.11
N LEU A 30 3.94 -10.37 19.57
CA LEU A 30 3.43 -9.00 19.77
C LEU A 30 2.32 -8.61 18.77
N GLN A 31 2.03 -9.47 17.79
CA GLN A 31 1.12 -9.21 16.66
C GLN A 31 -0.16 -10.06 16.72
N ALA A 32 -0.36 -10.82 17.81
CA ALA A 32 -1.41 -11.84 17.94
C ALA A 32 -2.84 -11.29 18.21
N VAL A 33 -3.05 -9.98 18.20
CA VAL A 33 -4.39 -9.39 18.23
C VAL A 33 -4.73 -8.85 16.84
N GLY A 34 -5.38 -9.72 16.06
CA GLY A 34 -5.96 -9.40 14.75
C GLY A 34 -7.11 -8.41 14.89
N VAL A 35 -6.77 -7.14 15.06
CA VAL A 35 -7.70 -6.04 14.86
C VAL A 35 -7.25 -5.31 13.62
N ASP A 36 -8.07 -5.44 12.57
CA ASP A 36 -7.95 -4.74 11.28
C ASP A 36 -8.11 -3.23 11.52
N ARG A 37 -7.13 -2.60 12.15
CA ARG A 37 -7.26 -1.20 12.60
C ARG A 37 -6.83 -0.26 11.49
N GLU A 38 -7.89 0.23 10.85
CA GLU A 38 -8.03 1.55 10.26
C GLU A 38 -7.40 1.71 8.88
N SER A 39 -8.29 1.88 7.89
CA SER A 39 -7.96 2.65 6.71
C SER A 39 -8.41 4.08 6.88
N GLU A 40 -7.51 5.02 6.64
CA GLU A 40 -7.83 6.44 6.56
C GLU A 40 -8.02 6.82 5.08
N VAL A 41 -9.15 7.42 4.74
CA VAL A 41 -9.41 7.95 3.40
C VAL A 41 -9.52 9.47 3.48
N GLN A 42 -8.70 10.16 2.70
CA GLN A 42 -8.72 11.61 2.56
C GLN A 42 -9.09 11.97 1.12
N ASN A 43 -10.15 12.75 0.95
CA ASN A 43 -10.58 13.27 -0.34
C ASN A 43 -10.55 14.79 -0.30
N THR A 44 -9.61 15.39 -1.01
CA THR A 44 -9.42 16.85 -1.08
C THR A 44 -9.55 17.32 -2.52
N ASP A 45 -9.68 18.63 -2.75
CA ASP A 45 -9.78 19.20 -4.10
C ASP A 45 -8.53 18.96 -4.98
N LYS A 46 -7.42 18.50 -4.40
CA LYS A 46 -6.15 18.29 -5.10
C LYS A 46 -5.83 16.81 -5.31
N GLU A 47 -6.11 15.99 -4.31
CA GLU A 47 -5.77 14.57 -4.32
C GLU A 47 -6.78 13.72 -3.55
N PHE A 48 -6.88 12.47 -3.98
CA PHE A 48 -7.51 11.38 -3.24
C PHE A 48 -6.42 10.48 -2.65
N ARG A 49 -6.53 10.15 -1.37
CA ARG A 49 -5.51 9.39 -0.63
C ARG A 49 -6.14 8.32 0.26
N ILE A 50 -5.54 7.14 0.25
CA ILE A 50 -5.86 6.02 1.14
C ILE A 50 -4.60 5.69 1.94
N ARG A 51 -4.74 5.52 3.25
CA ARG A 51 -3.70 4.95 4.11
C ARG A 51 -4.22 3.71 4.79
N CYS A 52 -3.46 2.63 4.73
CA CYS A 52 -3.85 1.35 5.31
C CYS A 52 -2.66 0.69 6.00
N ASP A 53 -2.91 -0.01 7.10
CA ASP A 53 -1.90 -0.82 7.76
C ASP A 53 -1.72 -2.18 7.08
N PHE A 54 -0.49 -2.46 6.65
CA PHE A 54 -0.04 -3.71 6.02
C PHE A 54 1.25 -4.22 6.68
N ARG A 55 1.50 -3.89 7.97
CA ARG A 55 2.71 -4.29 8.73
C ARG A 55 3.01 -5.79 8.77
N HIS A 56 2.01 -6.63 8.51
CA HIS A 56 2.15 -8.09 8.52
C HIS A 56 2.43 -8.70 7.14
N TYR A 57 2.64 -7.86 6.12
CA TYR A 57 2.88 -8.28 4.74
C TYR A 57 4.17 -7.67 4.22
N LYS A 58 4.93 -8.48 3.49
CA LYS A 58 6.07 -7.98 2.72
C LYS A 58 5.58 -7.23 1.48
N PRO A 59 6.35 -6.27 0.94
CA PRO A 59 5.98 -5.56 -0.30
C PRO A 59 5.59 -6.51 -1.45
N GLU A 60 6.29 -7.64 -1.58
CA GLU A 60 6.07 -8.64 -2.64
C GLU A 60 4.80 -9.47 -2.43
N GLU A 61 4.27 -9.50 -1.21
CA GLU A 61 3.03 -10.20 -0.85
C GLU A 61 1.78 -9.32 -1.12
N ILE A 62 1.97 -8.05 -1.49
CA ILE A 62 0.90 -7.06 -1.72
C ILE A 62 0.74 -6.81 -3.21
N LYS A 63 -0.48 -6.99 -3.71
CA LYS A 63 -0.91 -6.68 -5.07
C LYS A 63 -1.95 -5.57 -5.05
N ILE A 64 -1.69 -4.52 -5.81
CA ILE A 64 -2.61 -3.39 -5.97
C ILE A 64 -3.04 -3.34 -7.44
N THR A 65 -4.34 -3.27 -7.67
CA THR A 65 -4.92 -3.06 -8.99
C THR A 65 -5.84 -1.84 -8.94
N SER A 66 -5.85 -1.07 -10.02
CA SER A 66 -6.77 0.05 -10.20
C SER A 66 -7.51 -0.11 -11.52
N ASP A 67 -8.81 0.15 -11.49
CA ASP A 67 -9.63 0.40 -12.67
C ASP A 67 -10.21 1.82 -12.59
N ASN A 68 -11.10 2.19 -13.51
CA ASN A 68 -11.72 3.53 -13.54
C ASN A 68 -12.65 3.81 -12.34
N GLN A 69 -13.03 2.81 -11.56
CA GLN A 69 -14.05 2.92 -10.51
C GLN A 69 -13.52 2.60 -9.13
N ARG A 70 -12.45 1.82 -9.01
CA ARG A 70 -11.97 1.30 -7.73
C ARG A 70 -10.48 0.97 -7.74
N VAL A 71 -9.92 1.03 -6.54
CA VAL A 71 -8.62 0.45 -6.20
C VAL A 71 -8.88 -0.80 -5.37
N THR A 72 -8.27 -1.91 -5.77
CA THR A 72 -8.30 -3.19 -5.04
C THR A 72 -6.91 -3.50 -4.53
N ILE A 73 -6.82 -3.81 -3.25
CA ILE A 73 -5.60 -4.21 -2.56
C ILE A 73 -5.80 -5.64 -2.10
N HIS A 74 -4.95 -6.55 -2.56
CA HIS A 74 -4.94 -7.94 -2.15
C HIS A 74 -3.57 -8.24 -1.57
N ALA A 75 -3.50 -8.74 -0.33
CA ALA A 75 -2.24 -9.16 0.25
C ALA A 75 -2.37 -10.55 0.86
N LYS A 76 -1.42 -11.42 0.55
CA LYS A 76 -1.45 -12.83 0.94
C LYS A 76 -0.08 -13.26 1.46
N HIS A 77 -0.06 -13.60 2.74
CA HIS A 77 1.05 -14.25 3.40
C HIS A 77 0.75 -15.75 3.45
N GLU A 78 1.50 -16.53 2.67
CA GLU A 78 1.38 -17.98 2.68
C GLU A 78 1.80 -18.56 4.03
N GLU A 79 1.35 -19.78 4.29
CA GLU A 79 1.67 -20.51 5.51
C GLU A 79 3.18 -20.65 5.68
N LYS A 80 3.74 -19.88 6.63
CA LYS A 80 5.16 -19.97 6.97
C LYS A 80 5.29 -20.50 8.39
N GLN A 81 6.26 -21.40 8.54
CA GLN A 81 6.66 -21.89 9.85
C GLN A 81 7.37 -20.76 10.59
N ASP A 82 6.89 -20.45 11.79
CA ASP A 82 7.55 -19.55 12.73
C ASP A 82 8.10 -20.35 13.93
N ASN A 83 8.61 -19.64 14.94
CA ASN A 83 9.22 -20.26 16.12
C ASN A 83 8.21 -21.08 16.96
N HIS A 84 6.90 -20.97 16.74
CA HIS A 84 5.85 -21.55 17.58
C HIS A 84 4.72 -22.26 16.82
N GLY A 85 4.73 -22.28 15.48
CA GLY A 85 3.72 -22.93 14.66
C GLY A 85 3.76 -22.47 13.21
N PHE A 86 2.60 -22.45 12.57
CA PHE A 86 2.41 -21.97 11.21
C PHE A 86 1.48 -20.77 11.20
N VAL A 87 1.80 -19.76 10.39
CA VAL A 87 0.97 -18.56 10.27
C VAL A 87 0.69 -18.28 8.81
N SER A 88 -0.58 -18.06 8.50
CA SER A 88 -1.09 -17.64 7.19
C SER A 88 -2.05 -16.47 7.38
N ARG A 89 -2.00 -15.48 6.49
CA ARG A 89 -2.88 -14.29 6.53
C ARG A 89 -3.24 -13.86 5.12
N GLU A 90 -4.49 -13.47 4.91
CA GLU A 90 -4.95 -12.93 3.63
C GLU A 90 -5.92 -11.77 3.87
N ILE A 91 -5.76 -10.68 3.14
CA ILE A 91 -6.64 -9.51 3.21
C ILE A 91 -6.95 -9.01 1.80
N CYS A 92 -8.21 -8.60 1.60
CA CYS A 92 -8.67 -7.93 0.40
C CYS A 92 -9.44 -6.67 0.80
N ARG A 93 -9.01 -5.50 0.32
CA ARG A 93 -9.68 -4.22 0.53
C ARG A 93 -9.99 -3.56 -0.81
N VAL A 94 -11.20 -3.05 -0.95
CA VAL A 94 -11.67 -2.38 -2.17
C VAL A 94 -12.14 -0.99 -1.82
N TYR A 95 -11.61 0.01 -2.51
CA TYR A 95 -11.98 1.42 -2.34
C TYR A 95 -12.56 1.95 -3.64
N LYS A 96 -13.76 2.52 -3.58
CA LYS A 96 -14.35 3.22 -4.71
C LYS A 96 -13.59 4.53 -4.95
N LEU A 97 -13.18 4.77 -6.19
CA LEU A 97 -12.62 6.04 -6.62
C LEU A 97 -13.76 7.05 -6.85
N PRO A 98 -13.63 8.29 -6.36
CA PRO A 98 -14.47 9.39 -6.78
C PRO A 98 -14.42 9.61 -8.30
N GLU A 99 -15.50 10.14 -8.88
CA GLU A 99 -15.60 10.37 -10.33
C GLU A 99 -14.63 11.45 -10.84
N ASP A 100 -14.22 12.36 -9.95
CA ASP A 100 -13.30 13.45 -10.23
C ASP A 100 -11.82 13.06 -10.06
N VAL A 101 -11.51 11.75 -9.94
CA VAL A 101 -10.14 11.24 -9.80
C VAL A 101 -9.66 10.62 -11.10
N ASP A 102 -8.43 10.94 -11.51
CA ASP A 102 -7.79 10.26 -12.62
C ASP A 102 -7.26 8.89 -12.18
N ALA A 103 -7.93 7.81 -12.57
CA ALA A 103 -7.52 6.44 -12.25
C ALA A 103 -6.12 6.07 -12.78
N LYS A 104 -5.61 6.75 -13.82
CA LYS A 104 -4.27 6.52 -14.36
C LYS A 104 -3.17 7.15 -13.52
N SER A 105 -3.52 8.13 -12.69
CA SER A 105 -2.59 8.83 -11.79
C SER A 105 -2.33 8.07 -10.48
N VAL A 106 -2.95 6.91 -10.28
CA VAL A 106 -2.84 6.14 -9.05
C VAL A 106 -1.40 5.69 -8.84
N THR A 107 -0.86 6.07 -7.69
CA THR A 107 0.47 5.68 -7.22
C THR A 107 0.38 5.06 -5.83
N SER A 108 1.33 4.20 -5.49
CA SER A 108 1.37 3.54 -4.18
C SER A 108 2.78 3.55 -3.59
N SER A 109 2.86 3.53 -2.26
CA SER A 109 4.12 3.43 -1.52
C SER A 109 3.89 2.77 -0.16
N LEU A 110 4.73 1.81 0.20
CA LEU A 110 4.75 1.18 1.52
C LEU A 110 5.94 1.75 2.30
N ASN A 111 5.72 2.25 3.52
CA ASN A 111 6.80 2.76 4.35
C ASN A 111 7.40 1.67 5.26
N SER A 112 8.53 1.96 5.92
CA SER A 112 9.21 1.04 6.85
C SER A 112 8.38 0.65 8.08
N LYS A 113 7.33 1.42 8.38
CA LYS A 113 6.34 1.13 9.42
C LYS A 113 5.17 0.29 8.88
N GLY A 114 5.23 -0.21 7.65
CA GLY A 114 4.21 -1.08 7.06
C GLY A 114 2.90 -0.38 6.73
N VAL A 115 2.89 0.96 6.65
CA VAL A 115 1.71 1.72 6.25
C VAL A 115 1.74 1.95 4.74
N LEU A 116 0.75 1.36 4.05
CA LEU A 116 0.53 1.53 2.63
C LEU A 116 -0.18 2.86 2.37
N ASN A 117 0.41 3.70 1.52
CA ASN A 117 -0.16 4.95 1.07
C ASN A 117 -0.47 4.85 -0.42
N ILE A 118 -1.73 5.03 -0.79
CA ILE A 118 -2.18 5.13 -2.17
C ILE A 118 -2.66 6.55 -2.42
N LYS A 119 -2.24 7.15 -3.54
CA LYS A 119 -2.61 8.52 -3.93
C LYS A 119 -3.05 8.56 -5.38
N ALA A 120 -3.98 9.44 -5.70
CA ALA A 120 -4.42 9.74 -7.05
C ALA A 120 -4.71 11.25 -7.17
N SER A 121 -4.39 11.84 -8.32
CA SER A 121 -4.72 13.23 -8.62
C SER A 121 -6.16 13.37 -9.08
N LYS A 122 -6.71 14.56 -8.89
CA LYS A 122 -7.99 14.92 -9.50
C LYS A 122 -7.85 15.07 -11.02
N LEU A 123 -8.93 14.79 -11.73
CA LEU A 123 -9.05 15.11 -13.15
C LEU A 123 -8.87 16.62 -13.31
N ALA A 124 -7.93 17.03 -14.16
CA ALA A 124 -7.81 18.43 -14.51
C ALA A 124 -9.08 18.85 -15.23
N LEU A 125 -9.82 19.80 -14.65
CA LEU A 125 -10.78 20.58 -15.41
C LEU A 125 -9.96 21.37 -16.42
N GLU A 126 -9.95 20.92 -17.69
CA GLU A 126 -9.44 21.74 -18.79
C GLU A 126 -10.10 23.12 -18.63
N ALA A 127 -9.29 24.17 -18.47
CA ALA A 127 -9.81 25.53 -18.41
C ALA A 127 -10.75 25.72 -19.61
N PRO A 128 -11.90 26.39 -19.44
CA PRO A 128 -12.86 26.55 -20.52
C PRO A 128 -12.13 27.14 -21.73
N LYS A 129 -11.93 26.31 -22.76
CA LYS A 129 -11.37 26.75 -24.02
C LYS A 129 -12.48 27.52 -24.72
N ASP A 130 -12.28 28.82 -24.89
CA ASP A 130 -13.18 29.67 -25.68
C ASP A 130 -13.39 29.02 -27.04
N THR A 131 -14.58 28.45 -27.24
CA THR A 131 -14.96 27.82 -28.49
C THR A 131 -15.83 28.84 -29.23
N PRO A 132 -15.35 29.42 -30.35
CA PRO A 132 -16.13 30.42 -31.07
C PRO A 132 -17.40 29.76 -31.62
N ILE A 133 -18.56 30.32 -31.27
CA ILE A 133 -19.86 29.87 -31.77
C ILE A 133 -20.13 30.60 -33.10
N PRO A 134 -20.20 29.90 -34.24
CA PRO A 134 -20.48 30.55 -35.52
C PRO A 134 -21.95 30.99 -35.56
N VAL A 135 -22.17 32.26 -35.89
CA VAL A 135 -23.52 32.79 -36.14
C VAL A 135 -23.93 32.41 -37.56
N GLN A 136 -24.98 31.58 -37.68
CA GLN A 136 -25.60 31.28 -38.97
C GLN A 136 -26.75 32.26 -39.22
N PHE A 137 -26.69 32.97 -40.35
CA PHE A 137 -27.79 33.82 -40.82
C PHE A 137 -28.85 32.94 -41.48
N ALA A 138 -30.08 32.96 -40.95
CA ALA A 138 -31.25 32.35 -41.57
C ALA A 138 -32.07 33.47 -42.21
N GLY A 139 -31.92 33.64 -43.53
CA GLY A 139 -32.71 34.56 -44.36
C GLY A 139 -33.34 33.83 -45.53
#